data_AF-A0A318T2E3-F1
#
_entry.id   AF-A0A318T2E3-F1
#
_cell.length_a   1.000
_cell.length_b   1.000
_cell.length_c   1.000
_cell.angle_alpha   90.00
_cell.angle_beta   90.00
_cell.angle_gamma   90.00
#
_symmetry.space_group_name_H-M   'P 1'
#
loop_
_entity.id
_entity.type
_entity.pdbx_description
1 polymer ?
#
loop_
_entity_poly.entity_id
_entity_poly.type
_entity_poly.pdbx_seq_one_letter_code
_entity_poly.pdbx_strand_id
1 'polypeptide(L)'
;MKFTFCKKDILMSTIVPTLTQAIRNIENFKAELDTSTELQRRLAFARAWYAYLDNTGSWLFGPSKFCGYKDMTAAEYVNDEPRNGRRTEKQLQSWFTQVPEDDELYEELSEALTAFLGQYGKPPSSAFRINVTNDYYQSRSADDSALDDRTIGDLLIAVAQRLSTAERVRLRAAL
;
A
#
# COMPACT_ATOMS: atom_id res chain seq x y z
N MET A 1 21.88 14.85 -50.26
CA MET A 1 21.44 13.89 -49.23
C MET A 1 21.41 14.61 -47.89
N LYS A 2 20.25 15.10 -47.45
CA LYS A 2 20.09 15.72 -46.12
C LYS A 2 19.53 14.63 -45.20
N PHE A 3 20.35 14.12 -44.29
CA PHE A 3 19.86 13.26 -43.23
C PHE A 3 19.20 14.15 -42.17
N THR A 4 17.87 14.13 -42.15
CA THR A 4 17.06 14.72 -41.09
C THR A 4 17.32 13.90 -39.82
N PHE A 5 18.05 14.50 -38.88
CA PHE A 5 18.24 13.95 -37.55
C PHE A 5 16.89 14.03 -36.82
N CYS A 6 16.19 12.90 -36.73
CA CYS A 6 14.98 12.77 -35.94
C CYS A 6 15.36 12.97 -34.47
N LYS A 7 14.98 14.12 -33.89
CA LYS A 7 14.94 14.26 -32.43
C LYS A 7 14.02 13.17 -31.92
N LYS A 8 14.58 12.10 -31.33
CA LYS A 8 13.85 11.29 -30.35
C LYS A 8 13.43 12.27 -29.27
N ASP A 9 12.16 12.65 -29.26
CA ASP A 9 11.57 13.35 -28.14
C ASP A 9 11.82 12.50 -26.90
N ILE A 10 12.73 12.96 -26.06
CA ILE A 10 12.96 12.40 -24.72
C ILE A 10 11.65 12.67 -23.99
N LEU A 11 10.76 11.68 -23.96
CA LEU A 11 9.50 11.74 -23.25
C LEU A 11 9.83 11.92 -21.76
N MET A 12 9.87 13.17 -21.30
CA MET A 12 10.13 13.50 -19.91
C MET A 12 9.03 12.83 -19.08
N SER A 13 9.43 11.77 -18.37
CA SER A 13 8.49 10.97 -17.60
C SER A 13 7.90 11.83 -16.49
N THR A 14 6.60 12.08 -16.60
CA THR A 14 5.87 12.98 -15.71
C THR A 14 5.37 12.19 -14.51
N ILE A 15 5.61 12.68 -13.30
CA ILE A 15 5.08 12.07 -12.08
C ILE A 15 3.59 12.38 -11.98
N VAL A 16 2.78 11.42 -11.53
CA VAL A 16 1.34 11.62 -11.36
C VAL A 16 1.06 12.81 -10.42
N PRO A 17 0.21 13.77 -10.80
CA PRO A 17 -0.07 14.96 -9.99
C PRO A 17 -1.18 14.75 -8.96
N THR A 18 -1.93 13.65 -9.02
CA THR A 18 -3.09 13.40 -8.14
C THR A 18 -3.15 11.96 -7.64
N LEU A 19 -3.74 11.77 -6.45
CA LEU A 19 -4.04 10.46 -5.88
C LEU A 19 -4.89 9.61 -6.83
N THR A 20 -5.91 10.18 -7.47
CA THR A 20 -6.76 9.46 -8.43
C THR A 20 -5.96 8.86 -9.60
N GLN A 21 -4.89 9.53 -10.05
CA GLN A 21 -4.02 8.96 -11.08
C GLN A 21 -3.17 7.81 -10.55
N ALA A 22 -2.65 7.94 -9.32
CA ALA A 22 -1.93 6.84 -8.68
C ALA A 22 -2.83 5.61 -8.47
N ILE A 23 -4.08 5.79 -8.03
CA ILE A 23 -5.06 4.71 -7.87
C ILE A 23 -5.37 4.05 -9.21
N ARG A 24 -5.64 4.82 -10.27
CA ARG A 24 -5.86 4.26 -11.62
C ARG A 24 -4.68 3.44 -12.11
N ASN A 25 -3.45 3.85 -11.80
CA ASN A 25 -2.27 3.08 -12.14
C ASN A 25 -2.19 1.76 -11.34
N ILE A 26 -2.62 1.75 -10.06
CA ILE A 26 -2.73 0.51 -9.26
C ILE A 26 -3.78 -0.41 -9.88
N GLU A 27 -4.95 0.11 -10.22
CA GLU A 27 -6.05 -0.66 -10.85
C GLU A 27 -5.62 -1.27 -12.19
N ASN A 28 -4.91 -0.51 -13.02
CA ASN A 28 -4.44 -0.97 -14.33
C ASN A 28 -3.26 -1.93 -14.26
N PHE A 29 -2.50 -1.94 -13.16
CA PHE A 29 -1.26 -2.71 -13.06
C PHE A 29 -1.47 -4.19 -13.34
N LYS A 30 -2.54 -4.79 -12.79
CA LYS A 30 -2.81 -6.21 -12.99
C LYS A 30 -3.04 -6.56 -14.47
N ALA A 31 -3.80 -5.75 -15.20
CA ALA A 31 -4.06 -5.99 -16.62
C ALA A 31 -2.78 -5.91 -17.46
N GLU A 32 -1.91 -4.97 -17.15
CA GLU A 32 -0.60 -4.80 -17.78
C GLU A 32 0.37 -5.94 -17.39
N LEU A 33 0.26 -6.43 -16.16
CA LEU A 33 1.04 -7.55 -15.66
C LEU A 33 0.64 -8.88 -16.31
N ASP A 34 -0.66 -9.12 -16.49
CA ASP A 34 -1.19 -10.34 -17.10
C ASP A 34 -0.75 -10.51 -18.56
N THR A 35 -0.40 -9.41 -19.23
CA THR A 35 -0.03 -9.39 -20.65
C THR A 35 1.49 -9.26 -20.90
N SER A 36 2.31 -9.05 -19.87
CA SER A 36 3.75 -8.80 -20.03
C SER A 36 4.64 -9.68 -19.17
N THR A 37 5.23 -10.72 -19.79
CA THR A 37 6.22 -11.59 -19.14
C THR A 37 7.45 -10.82 -18.65
N GLU A 38 7.85 -9.76 -19.35
CA GLU A 38 9.00 -8.96 -18.95
C GLU A 38 8.69 -8.10 -17.71
N LEU A 39 7.46 -7.59 -17.58
CA LEU A 39 7.02 -6.94 -16.34
C LEU A 39 6.96 -7.95 -15.19
N GLN A 40 6.43 -9.16 -15.42
CA GLN A 40 6.39 -10.26 -14.44
C GLN A 40 7.79 -10.65 -13.93
N ARG A 41 8.81 -10.66 -14.80
CA ARG A 41 10.19 -10.94 -14.38
C ARG A 41 10.74 -9.93 -13.37
N ARG A 42 10.23 -8.69 -13.40
CA ARG A 42 10.73 -7.59 -12.58
C ARG A 42 10.03 -7.44 -11.23
N LEU A 43 8.96 -8.20 -10.98
CA LEU A 43 8.17 -8.13 -9.74
C LEU A 43 9.02 -8.29 -8.48
N ALA A 44 9.96 -9.23 -8.47
CA ALA A 44 10.80 -9.53 -7.31
C ALA A 44 11.78 -8.39 -6.95
N PHE A 45 11.99 -7.41 -7.84
CA PHE A 45 12.86 -6.26 -7.58
C PHE A 45 12.12 -5.08 -6.93
N ALA A 46 10.79 -5.08 -6.96
CA ALA A 46 10.00 -4.02 -6.37
C ALA A 46 10.05 -4.10 -4.84
N ARG A 47 10.48 -3.01 -4.21
CA ARG A 47 10.55 -2.87 -2.75
C ARG A 47 9.44 -2.02 -2.17
N ALA A 48 8.88 -1.09 -2.92
CA ALA A 48 7.80 -0.23 -2.45
C ALA A 48 6.52 -0.57 -3.20
N TRP A 49 5.56 -1.12 -2.48
CA TRP A 49 4.24 -1.52 -2.98
C TRP A 49 3.17 -0.59 -2.45
N TYR A 50 2.18 -0.30 -3.29
CA TYR A 50 1.02 0.52 -2.98
C TYR A 50 -0.22 -0.34 -3.14
N ALA A 51 -0.98 -0.45 -2.06
CA ALA A 51 -2.18 -1.25 -1.97
C ALA A 51 -3.41 -0.34 -2.01
N TYR A 52 -4.46 -0.81 -2.68
CA TYR A 52 -5.75 -0.15 -2.73
C TYR A 52 -6.85 -1.20 -2.61
N LEU A 53 -7.76 -1.02 -1.66
CA LEU A 53 -8.91 -1.88 -1.49
C LEU A 53 -9.99 -1.43 -2.48
N ASP A 54 -10.37 -2.32 -3.40
CA ASP A 54 -11.41 -2.00 -4.36
C ASP A 54 -12.83 -2.09 -3.74
N ASN A 55 -13.83 -1.70 -4.52
CA ASN A 55 -15.23 -1.71 -4.07
C ASN A 55 -15.79 -3.14 -3.85
N THR A 56 -15.05 -4.18 -4.23
CA THR A 56 -15.41 -5.59 -4.01
C THR A 56 -14.79 -6.15 -2.72
N GLY A 57 -13.93 -5.37 -2.05
CA GLY A 57 -13.16 -5.82 -0.89
C GLY A 57 -11.89 -6.58 -1.26
N SER A 58 -11.40 -6.46 -2.50
CA SER A 58 -10.17 -7.11 -2.96
C SER A 58 -8.99 -6.14 -2.95
N TRP A 59 -7.85 -6.60 -2.47
CA TRP A 59 -6.61 -5.83 -2.51
C TRP A 59 -6.01 -5.80 -3.92
N LEU A 60 -5.80 -4.59 -4.43
CA LEU A 60 -5.04 -4.31 -5.65
C LEU A 60 -3.66 -3.80 -5.28
N PHE A 61 -2.64 -4.15 -6.06
CA PHE A 61 -1.25 -3.80 -5.79
C PHE A 61 -0.57 -3.18 -7.00
N GLY A 62 0.32 -2.22 -6.76
CA GLY A 62 1.24 -1.71 -7.77
C GLY A 62 2.58 -1.27 -7.18
N PRO A 63 3.70 -1.45 -7.89
CA PRO A 63 5.00 -0.98 -7.43
C PRO A 63 5.16 0.54 -7.63
N SER A 64 5.98 1.19 -6.80
CA SER A 64 6.13 2.66 -6.74
C SER A 64 6.38 3.36 -8.08
N LYS A 65 7.18 2.74 -8.96
CA LYS A 65 7.44 3.25 -10.30
C LYS A 65 6.18 3.20 -11.17
N PHE A 66 5.39 2.14 -11.06
CA PHE A 66 4.20 1.97 -11.87
C PHE A 66 3.09 2.92 -11.42
N CYS A 67 2.89 3.02 -10.11
CA CYS A 67 1.88 3.91 -9.53
C CYS A 67 2.22 5.39 -9.75
N GLY A 68 3.50 5.76 -9.67
CA GLY A 68 3.88 7.17 -9.57
C GLY A 68 4.20 7.89 -10.87
N TYR A 69 4.31 7.20 -12.00
CA TYR A 69 4.49 7.85 -13.30
C TYR A 69 3.19 7.86 -14.10
N LYS A 70 2.93 8.96 -14.79
CA LYS A 70 1.74 9.13 -15.61
C LYS A 70 1.74 8.15 -16.79
N ASP A 71 0.56 7.65 -17.14
CA ASP A 71 0.32 6.84 -18.34
C ASP A 71 1.24 5.60 -18.42
N MET A 72 1.57 5.01 -17.26
CA MET A 72 2.47 3.86 -17.20
C MET A 72 1.80 2.61 -17.77
N THR A 73 2.51 1.96 -18.68
CA THR A 73 2.18 0.65 -19.26
C THR A 73 3.34 -0.30 -19.03
N ALA A 74 3.14 -1.60 -19.27
CA ALA A 74 4.22 -2.58 -19.22
C ALA A 74 5.34 -2.24 -20.21
N ALA A 75 5.01 -1.77 -21.42
CA ALA A 75 6.01 -1.39 -22.43
C ALA A 75 6.86 -0.20 -21.95
N GLU A 76 6.23 0.80 -21.33
CA GLU A 76 6.91 1.96 -20.74
C GLU A 76 7.79 1.55 -19.54
N TYR A 77 7.30 0.65 -18.69
CA TYR A 77 8.03 0.18 -17.52
C TYR A 77 9.28 -0.64 -17.86
N VAL A 78 9.30 -1.29 -19.02
CA VAL A 78 10.42 -2.14 -19.45
C VAL A 78 11.58 -1.34 -20.04
N ASN A 79 11.29 -0.27 -20.78
CA ASN A 79 12.26 0.59 -21.51
C ASN A 79 12.98 1.64 -20.63
N ASP A 80 13.23 1.29 -19.36
CA ASP A 80 13.37 2.18 -18.20
C ASP A 80 14.71 2.93 -18.02
N GLU A 81 15.30 3.51 -19.07
CA GLU A 81 16.68 4.04 -18.94
C GLU A 81 16.87 5.38 -18.19
N PRO A 82 15.83 6.15 -17.79
CA PRO A 82 16.08 7.21 -16.80
C PRO A 82 15.11 7.29 -15.60
N ARG A 83 14.16 6.36 -15.39
CA ARG A 83 13.15 6.55 -14.33
C ARG A 83 13.62 6.06 -12.97
N ASN A 84 13.49 6.92 -11.97
CA ASN A 84 13.95 6.69 -10.61
C ASN A 84 12.77 6.60 -9.65
N GLY A 85 12.54 5.41 -9.08
CA GLY A 85 11.45 5.17 -8.12
C GLY A 85 11.52 6.06 -6.87
N ARG A 86 12.71 6.55 -6.48
CA ARG A 86 12.83 7.50 -5.38
C ARG A 86 12.10 8.82 -5.64
N ARG A 87 12.00 9.23 -6.91
CA ARG A 87 11.28 10.45 -7.29
C ARG A 87 9.78 10.27 -7.16
N THR A 88 9.26 9.11 -7.55
CA THR A 88 7.82 8.82 -7.44
C THR A 88 7.41 8.63 -5.98
N GLU A 89 8.23 7.95 -5.19
CA GLU A 89 7.96 7.76 -3.75
C GLU A 89 7.78 9.10 -3.02
N LYS A 90 8.59 10.12 -3.33
CA LYS A 90 8.43 11.46 -2.74
C LYS A 90 7.04 12.07 -2.99
N GLN A 91 6.47 11.86 -4.18
CA GLN A 91 5.12 12.32 -4.49
C GLN A 91 4.06 11.44 -3.83
N LEU A 92 4.24 10.12 -3.86
CA LEU A 92 3.26 9.18 -3.33
C LEU A 92 3.14 9.26 -1.80
N GLN A 93 4.21 9.60 -1.09
CA GLN A 93 4.24 9.82 0.37
C GLN A 93 3.25 10.89 0.84
N SER A 94 2.78 11.81 -0.03
CA SER A 94 1.76 12.79 0.37
C SER A 94 0.35 12.21 0.48
N TRP A 95 0.12 11.01 -0.08
CA TRP A 95 -1.21 10.39 -0.15
C TRP A 95 -1.27 8.98 0.44
N PHE A 96 -0.11 8.37 0.68
CA PHE A 96 0.00 7.02 1.18
C PHE A 96 0.88 6.97 2.42
N THR A 97 0.47 6.14 3.37
CA THR A 97 1.19 5.82 4.60
C THR A 97 1.77 4.43 4.45
N GLN A 98 3.05 4.29 4.80
CA GLN A 98 3.67 2.97 4.95
C GLN A 98 3.08 2.30 6.19
N VAL A 99 2.58 1.08 6.04
CA VAL A 99 2.07 0.28 7.16
C VAL A 99 3.26 -0.27 7.96
N PRO A 100 3.34 -0.03 9.29
CA PRO A 100 4.38 -0.58 10.16
C PRO A 100 4.35 -2.11 10.20
N GLU A 101 5.50 -2.78 10.40
CA GLU A 101 5.57 -4.26 10.41
C GLU A 101 4.89 -4.90 11.64
N ASP A 102 4.68 -4.12 12.69
CA ASP A 102 4.01 -4.51 13.94
C ASP A 102 2.49 -4.25 13.93
N ASP A 103 1.95 -3.75 12.81
CA ASP A 103 0.52 -3.48 12.61
C ASP A 103 -0.18 -4.74 12.04
N GLU A 104 -1.36 -5.10 12.55
CA GLU A 104 -2.13 -6.27 12.04
C GLU A 104 -2.45 -6.14 10.54
N LEU A 105 -2.66 -4.91 10.06
CA LEU A 105 -2.87 -4.64 8.64
C LEU A 105 -1.66 -5.04 7.79
N TYR A 106 -0.44 -5.00 8.34
CA TYR A 106 0.75 -5.43 7.62
C TYR A 106 0.72 -6.92 7.32
N GLU A 107 0.31 -7.75 8.27
CA GLU A 107 0.21 -9.21 8.07
C GLU A 107 -0.81 -9.52 6.97
N GLU A 108 -2.00 -8.93 7.05
CA GLU A 108 -3.04 -9.07 6.02
C GLU A 108 -2.53 -8.70 4.62
N LEU A 109 -1.90 -7.53 4.50
CA LEU A 109 -1.39 -7.03 3.22
C LEU A 109 -0.20 -7.84 2.70
N SER A 110 0.66 -8.34 3.60
CA SER A 110 1.81 -9.18 3.27
C SER A 110 1.36 -10.52 2.69
N GLU A 111 0.37 -11.16 3.31
CA GLU A 111 -0.23 -12.39 2.80
C GLU A 111 -0.91 -12.16 1.45
N ALA A 112 -1.71 -11.10 1.33
CA ALA A 112 -2.38 -10.74 0.08
C ALA A 112 -1.39 -10.43 -1.06
N LEU A 113 -0.32 -9.68 -0.77
CA LEU A 113 0.74 -9.40 -1.74
C LEU A 113 1.48 -10.68 -2.16
N THR A 114 1.77 -11.56 -1.21
CA THR A 114 2.42 -12.86 -1.48
C THR A 114 1.54 -13.72 -2.37
N ALA A 115 0.24 -13.81 -2.09
CA ALA A 115 -0.72 -14.52 -2.92
C ALA A 115 -0.82 -13.92 -4.32
N PHE A 116 -0.89 -12.58 -4.43
CA PHE A 116 -0.92 -11.86 -5.70
C PHE A 116 0.33 -12.16 -6.56
N LEU A 117 1.53 -12.04 -6.01
CA LEU A 117 2.77 -12.32 -6.73
C LEU A 117 2.97 -13.80 -7.03
N GLY A 118 2.44 -14.68 -6.17
CA GLY A 118 2.42 -16.12 -6.34
C GLY A 118 1.73 -16.57 -7.62
N GLN A 119 0.71 -15.83 -8.10
CA GLN A 119 0.05 -16.09 -9.39
C GLN A 119 1.02 -16.06 -10.58
N TYR A 120 2.15 -15.35 -10.44
CA TYR A 120 3.19 -15.22 -11.45
C TYR A 120 4.46 -15.99 -11.11
N GLY A 121 4.41 -16.86 -10.07
CA GLY A 121 5.56 -17.62 -9.59
C GLY A 121 6.68 -16.74 -9.01
N LYS A 122 6.32 -15.60 -8.40
CA LYS A 122 7.27 -14.65 -7.81
C LYS A 122 7.02 -14.47 -6.31
N PRO A 123 8.07 -14.46 -5.48
CA PRO A 123 7.96 -13.97 -4.12
C PRO A 123 8.09 -12.43 -4.08
N PRO A 124 7.57 -11.77 -3.04
CA PRO A 124 7.94 -10.39 -2.76
C PRO A 124 9.44 -10.30 -2.41
N SER A 125 10.02 -9.11 -2.58
CA SER A 125 11.41 -8.86 -2.19
C SER A 125 11.57 -8.94 -0.68
N SER A 126 12.62 -9.55 -0.12
CA SER A 126 12.84 -9.59 1.35
C SER A 126 12.83 -8.23 2.08
N ALA A 127 12.98 -7.12 1.35
CA ALA A 127 12.94 -5.75 1.88
C ALA A 127 11.73 -4.96 1.33
N PHE A 128 10.61 -5.64 1.08
CA PHE A 128 9.40 -4.99 0.62
C PHE A 128 8.74 -4.20 1.75
N ARG A 129 8.09 -3.11 1.39
CA ARG A 129 7.20 -2.30 2.24
C ARG A 129 5.88 -2.10 1.51
N ILE A 130 4.78 -2.06 2.25
CA ILE A 130 3.45 -1.84 1.72
C ILE A 130 2.92 -0.50 2.23
N ASN A 131 2.26 0.24 1.35
CA ASN A 131 1.68 1.53 1.64
C ASN A 131 0.20 1.49 1.26
N VAL A 132 -0.66 2.04 2.10
CA VAL A 132 -2.10 2.23 1.83
C VAL A 132 -2.42 3.71 1.82
N THR A 133 -3.59 4.11 1.32
CA THR A 133 -3.99 5.52 1.34
C THR A 133 -4.08 6.04 2.78
N ASN A 134 -3.74 7.31 2.98
CA ASN A 134 -3.78 7.94 4.31
C ASN A 134 -5.17 7.78 4.95
N ASP A 135 -6.23 8.03 4.17
CA ASP A 135 -7.61 7.95 4.64
C ASP A 135 -7.98 6.53 5.10
N TYR A 136 -7.56 5.49 4.35
CA TYR A 136 -7.81 4.11 4.73
C TYR A 136 -7.09 3.75 6.03
N TYR A 137 -5.80 4.10 6.12
CA TYR A 137 -5.00 3.82 7.31
C TYR A 137 -5.62 4.47 8.56
N GLN A 138 -6.00 5.75 8.45
CA GLN A 138 -6.64 6.47 9.55
C GLN A 138 -7.98 5.87 9.96
N SER A 139 -8.82 5.45 9.01
CA SER A 139 -10.08 4.79 9.34
C SER A 139 -9.87 3.46 10.07
N ARG A 140 -8.88 2.66 9.65
CA ARG A 140 -8.58 1.38 10.27
C ARG A 140 -8.07 1.55 11.70
N SER A 141 -7.10 2.44 11.90
CA SER A 141 -6.56 2.73 13.23
C SER A 141 -7.61 3.29 14.19
N ALA A 142 -8.58 4.06 13.69
CA ALA A 142 -9.69 4.57 14.51
C ALA A 142 -10.63 3.44 14.96
N ASP A 143 -10.95 2.50 14.07
CA ASP A 143 -11.77 1.33 14.40
C ASP A 143 -11.07 0.42 15.42
N ASP A 144 -9.77 0.16 15.24
CA ASP A 144 -9.00 -0.67 16.19
C ASP A 144 -8.91 0.00 17.57
N SER A 145 -8.66 1.30 17.63
CA SER A 145 -8.68 2.05 18.90
C SER A 145 -10.04 1.98 19.60
N ALA A 146 -11.14 2.02 18.86
CA ALA A 146 -12.48 1.93 19.43
C ALA A 146 -12.80 0.52 19.96
N LEU A 147 -12.30 -0.52 19.28
CA LEU A 147 -12.40 -1.91 19.73
C LEU A 147 -11.56 -2.15 20.99
N ASP A 148 -10.36 -1.58 21.05
CA ASP A 148 -9.48 -1.65 22.22
C ASP A 148 -10.10 -0.98 23.45
N ASP A 149 -10.62 0.25 23.30
CA ASP A 149 -11.30 0.98 24.37
C ASP A 149 -12.47 0.18 24.96
N ARG A 150 -13.27 -0.44 24.08
CA ARG A 150 -14.38 -1.29 24.51
C ARG A 150 -13.90 -2.53 25.24
N THR A 151 -12.86 -3.18 24.75
CA THR A 151 -12.27 -4.38 25.36
C THR A 151 -11.71 -4.08 26.75
N ILE A 152 -11.00 -2.96 26.91
CA ILE A 152 -10.51 -2.48 28.19
C ILE A 152 -11.68 -2.18 29.14
N GLY A 153 -12.73 -1.51 28.66
CA GLY A 153 -13.94 -1.25 29.43
C GLY A 153 -14.61 -2.52 29.94
N ASP A 154 -14.78 -3.52 29.08
CA ASP A 154 -15.38 -4.82 29.44
C ASP A 154 -14.52 -5.56 30.47
N LEU A 155 -13.19 -5.50 30.35
CA LEU A 155 -12.27 -6.07 31.35
C LEU A 155 -12.40 -5.37 32.70
N LEU A 156 -12.45 -4.03 32.72
CA LEU A 156 -12.64 -3.24 33.95
C LEU A 156 -13.97 -3.60 34.63
N ILE A 157 -15.05 -3.78 33.86
CA ILE A 157 -16.35 -4.24 34.37
C ILE A 157 -16.23 -5.63 34.98
N ALA A 158 -15.62 -6.58 34.28
CA ALA A 158 -15.47 -7.96 34.75
C ALA A 158 -14.64 -8.03 36.05
N VAL A 159 -13.57 -7.24 36.14
CA VAL A 159 -12.76 -7.10 37.36
C VAL A 159 -13.60 -6.51 38.49
N ALA A 160 -14.30 -5.40 38.25
CA ALA A 160 -15.14 -4.74 39.25
C ALA A 160 -16.23 -5.68 39.81
N GLN A 161 -16.84 -6.52 38.97
CA GLN A 161 -17.83 -7.52 39.37
C GLN A 161 -17.28 -8.59 40.32
N ARG A 162 -15.97 -8.85 40.31
CA ARG A 162 -15.31 -9.83 41.20
C ARG A 162 -14.80 -9.23 42.50
N LEU A 163 -14.67 -7.90 42.57
CA LEU A 163 -14.25 -7.21 43.79
C LEU A 163 -15.31 -7.29 44.90
N SER A 164 -14.84 -7.21 46.14
CA SER A 164 -15.72 -7.04 47.31
C SER A 164 -16.42 -5.68 47.27
N THR A 165 -17.53 -5.52 48.01
CA THR A 165 -18.25 -4.25 48.08
C THR A 165 -17.35 -3.09 48.53
N ALA A 166 -16.46 -3.34 49.50
CA ALA A 166 -15.51 -2.33 49.98
C ALA A 166 -14.53 -1.88 48.88
N GLU A 167 -13.97 -2.83 48.12
CA GLU A 167 -13.06 -2.51 47.02
C GLU A 167 -13.79 -1.88 45.83
N ARG A 168 -15.06 -2.22 45.57
CA ARG A 168 -15.88 -1.52 44.55
C ARG A 168 -16.15 -0.06 44.93
N VAL A 169 -16.41 0.23 46.21
CA VAL A 169 -16.58 1.60 46.71
C VAL A 169 -15.27 2.37 46.55
N ARG A 170 -14.14 1.76 46.91
CA ARG A 170 -12.82 2.35 46.72
C ARG A 170 -12.52 2.63 45.23
N LEU A 171 -12.80 1.67 44.35
CA LEU A 171 -12.61 1.81 42.90
C LEU A 171 -13.44 2.97 42.34
N ARG A 172 -14.73 3.07 42.70
CA ARG A 172 -15.62 4.17 42.29
C ARG A 172 -15.19 5.54 42.80
N ALA A 173 -14.47 5.61 43.92
CA ALA A 173 -13.96 6.88 44.44
C ALA A 173 -12.65 7.32 43.77
N ALA A 174 -11.98 6.40 43.07
CA ALA A 174 -10.69 6.63 42.40
C ALA A 174 -10.83 6.87 40.87
N LEU A 175 -11.97 6.50 40.29
CA LEU A 175 -12.38 6.81 38.92
C LEU A 175 -13.22 8.09 38.91
#